data_AF-A0A2H0GY80-F1
#
_entry.id   AF-A0A2H0GY80-F1
#
_cell.length_a   1.000
_cell.length_b   1.000
_cell.length_c   1.000
_cell.angle_alpha   90.00
_cell.angle_beta   90.00
_cell.angle_gamma   90.00
#
_symmetry.space_group_name_H-M   'P 1'
#
loop_
_entity.id
_entity.type
_entity.pdbx_description
1 polymer ?
#
loop_
_entity_poly.entity_id
_entity_poly.type
_entity_poly.pdbx_seq_one_letter_code
_entity_poly.pdbx_strand_id
1 'polypeptide(L)'
;MGRYIFLLEQAFVIYRLPSFSRNLRNEINKGRKIYFFDNGIRNSIINNFSPLNLRTDKGALWENILMSERLKKISYGQLYCNRYFWRTRQQQEIDYIEDYDGVLHAFKYKYSPELRSKLPLTFSKAYPQHSFSVIDLTDYEGFVMR
;
A
#
# COMPACT_ATOMS: atom_id res chain seq x y z
N MET A 1 20.65 -9.67 6.59
CA MET A 1 19.20 -9.37 6.52
C MET A 1 18.55 -9.58 5.14
N GLY A 2 19.25 -9.38 4.02
CA GLY A 2 18.64 -9.49 2.68
C GLY A 2 18.29 -10.90 2.17
N ARG A 3 19.02 -11.94 2.60
CA ARG A 3 18.87 -13.31 2.07
C ARG A 3 17.50 -13.92 2.37
N TYR A 4 16.98 -13.75 3.59
CA TYR A 4 15.68 -14.32 3.98
C TYR A 4 14.49 -13.63 3.29
N ILE A 5 14.50 -12.29 3.24
CA ILE A 5 13.45 -11.54 2.52
C ILE A 5 13.45 -11.92 1.04
N PHE A 6 14.62 -12.04 0.42
CA PHE A 6 14.73 -12.50 -0.96
C PHE A 6 14.16 -13.91 -1.15
N LEU A 7 14.51 -14.87 -0.28
CA LEU A 7 13.96 -16.23 -0.33
C LEU A 7 12.43 -16.25 -0.18
N LEU A 8 11.88 -15.49 0.78
CA LEU A 8 10.43 -15.41 0.97
C LEU A 8 9.70 -14.76 -0.21
N GLU A 9 10.34 -13.82 -0.90
CA GLU A 9 9.81 -13.22 -2.11
C GLU A 9 9.83 -14.20 -3.29
N GLN A 10 10.92 -14.96 -3.46
CA GLN A 10 10.99 -16.04 -4.48
C GLN A 10 10.02 -17.19 -4.20
N ALA A 11 9.69 -17.42 -2.93
CA ALA A 11 8.71 -18.42 -2.51
C ALA A 11 7.26 -17.90 -2.56
N PHE A 12 7.01 -16.70 -3.08
CA PHE A 12 5.69 -16.07 -3.16
C PHE A 12 4.96 -15.97 -1.81
N VAL A 13 5.72 -15.81 -0.71
CA VAL A 13 5.16 -15.59 0.62
C VAL A 13 4.92 -14.10 0.87
N ILE A 14 5.86 -13.26 0.43
CA ILE A 14 5.82 -11.81 0.55
C ILE A 14 6.14 -11.12 -0.78
N TYR A 15 5.77 -9.85 -0.89
CA TYR A 15 6.27 -8.94 -1.92
C TYR A 15 6.67 -7.60 -1.33
N ARG A 16 7.55 -6.90 -2.04
CA ARG A 16 8.06 -5.59 -1.64
C ARG A 16 7.38 -4.49 -2.45
N LEU A 17 6.86 -3.48 -1.76
CA LEU A 17 6.41 -2.23 -2.36
C LEU A 17 7.55 -1.19 -2.24
N PRO A 18 8.16 -0.75 -3.35
CA PRO A 18 9.23 0.23 -3.32
C PRO A 18 8.73 1.63 -2.97
N SER A 19 9.62 2.47 -2.45
CA SER A 19 9.29 3.87 -2.22
C SER A 19 9.40 4.67 -3.51
N PHE A 20 8.45 5.57 -3.72
CA PHE A 20 8.47 6.56 -4.79
C PHE A 20 9.31 7.75 -4.36
N SER A 21 10.23 8.17 -5.21
CA SER A 21 10.93 9.44 -5.02
C SER A 21 11.37 10.03 -6.35
N ARG A 22 11.06 11.32 -6.57
CA ARG A 22 11.67 12.15 -7.62
C ARG A 22 12.60 13.21 -7.02
N ASN A 23 12.43 13.57 -5.74
CA ASN A 23 13.28 14.53 -5.03
C ASN A 23 13.94 13.92 -3.78
N LEU A 24 15.18 13.48 -3.96
CA LEU A 24 15.96 12.73 -2.97
C LEU A 24 16.26 13.48 -1.66
N ARG A 25 16.11 14.81 -1.60
CA ARG A 25 16.44 15.58 -0.38
C ARG A 25 15.41 15.37 0.74
N ASN A 26 14.12 15.35 0.40
CA ASN A 26 13.04 15.35 1.38
C ASN A 26 12.30 14.01 1.48
N GLU A 27 12.40 13.17 0.45
CA GLU A 27 11.69 11.90 0.32
C GLU A 27 12.57 10.72 0.74
N ILE A 28 11.91 9.65 1.19
CA ILE A 28 12.59 8.39 1.47
C ILE A 28 12.74 7.65 0.13
N ASN A 29 13.97 7.36 -0.30
CA ASN A 29 14.23 6.72 -1.60
C ASN A 29 14.46 5.19 -1.51
N LYS A 30 15.07 4.73 -0.41
CA LYS A 30 15.47 3.32 -0.21
C LYS A 30 14.50 2.51 0.64
N GLY A 31 13.42 3.12 1.13
CA GLY A 31 12.40 2.43 1.91
C GLY A 31 11.70 1.32 1.11
N ARG A 32 11.30 0.26 1.81
CA ARG A 32 10.48 -0.84 1.28
C ARG A 32 9.39 -1.15 2.30
N LYS A 33 8.13 -1.17 1.87
CA LYS A 33 7.08 -1.85 2.63
C LYS A 33 7.04 -3.32 2.20
N ILE A 34 6.78 -4.21 3.15
CA ILE A 34 6.68 -5.65 2.90
C ILE A 34 5.25 -6.05 3.23
N TYR A 35 4.63 -6.76 2.30
CA TYR A 35 3.28 -7.29 2.44
C TYR A 35 3.29 -8.78 2.16
N PHE A 36 2.37 -9.51 2.78
CA PHE A 36 2.14 -10.91 2.51
C PHE A 36 1.19 -11.07 1.32
N PHE A 37 1.39 -12.11 0.52
CA PHE A 37 0.38 -12.49 -0.47
C PHE A 37 -0.90 -13.04 0.18
N ASP A 38 -0.77 -13.63 1.37
CA ASP A 38 -1.87 -14.23 2.12
C ASP A 38 -1.85 -13.77 3.60
N ASN A 39 -2.98 -13.22 4.05
CA ASN A 39 -3.14 -12.77 5.44
C ASN A 39 -3.23 -13.90 6.46
N GLY A 40 -3.64 -15.10 6.06
CA GLY A 40 -3.56 -16.32 6.86
C GLY A 40 -2.12 -16.62 7.24
N ILE A 41 -1.18 -16.55 6.31
CA ILE A 41 0.27 -16.74 6.60
C ILE A 41 0.75 -15.64 7.57
N ARG A 42 0.41 -14.38 7.31
CA ARG A 42 0.72 -13.26 8.22
C ARG A 42 0.21 -13.54 9.63
N ASN A 43 -1.05 -13.94 9.76
CA ASN A 43 -1.73 -14.20 11.03
C ASN A 43 -1.14 -15.42 11.77
N SER A 44 -0.78 -16.48 11.05
CA SER A 44 -0.06 -17.64 11.59
C SER A 44 1.27 -17.23 12.23
N ILE A 45 2.05 -16.38 11.55
CA ILE A 45 3.38 -15.94 12.04
C ILE A 45 3.26 -15.14 13.34
N ILE A 46 2.24 -14.29 13.46
CA ILE A 46 2.01 -13.50 14.69
C ILE A 46 1.10 -14.21 15.71
N ASN A 47 0.72 -15.46 15.43
CA ASN A 47 -0.23 -16.28 16.21
C ASN A 47 -1.48 -15.49 16.65
N ASN A 48 -2.07 -14.73 15.73
CA ASN A 48 -3.24 -13.92 16.02
C ASN A 48 -4.34 -14.23 15.00
N PHE A 49 -5.32 -15.02 15.44
CA PHE A 49 -6.57 -15.32 14.73
C PHE A 49 -7.78 -14.76 15.47
N SER A 50 -7.55 -13.86 16.44
CA SER A 50 -8.62 -13.26 17.22
C SER A 50 -9.62 -12.55 16.30
N PRO A 51 -10.92 -12.55 16.67
CA PRO A 51 -11.95 -11.78 15.98
C PRO A 51 -11.50 -10.34 15.72
N LEU A 52 -11.83 -9.82 14.53
CA LEU A 52 -11.30 -8.54 14.04
C LEU A 52 -11.55 -7.38 15.01
N ASN A 53 -12.67 -7.37 15.74
CA ASN A 53 -13.00 -6.36 16.74
C ASN A 53 -11.99 -6.29 17.91
N LEU A 54 -11.35 -7.40 18.27
CA LEU A 54 -10.40 -7.52 19.38
C LEU A 54 -8.95 -7.25 18.97
N ARG A 55 -8.68 -7.13 17.68
CA ARG A 55 -7.33 -6.93 17.16
C ARG A 55 -6.87 -5.48 17.30
N THR A 56 -5.59 -5.28 17.60
CA THR A 56 -4.95 -3.95 17.59
C THR A 56 -4.34 -3.61 16.23
N ASP A 57 -4.11 -4.61 15.37
CA ASP A 57 -3.45 -4.48 14.06
C ASP A 57 -4.44 -4.39 12.89
N LYS A 58 -5.71 -4.02 13.13
CA LYS A 58 -6.78 -3.98 12.10
C LYS A 58 -6.37 -3.16 10.87
N GLY A 59 -5.74 -2.00 11.08
CA GLY A 59 -5.25 -1.15 10.00
C GLY A 59 -4.19 -1.86 9.15
N ALA A 60 -3.17 -2.44 9.77
CA ALA A 60 -2.11 -3.14 9.05
C ALA A 60 -2.64 -4.40 8.33
N LEU A 61 -3.59 -5.11 8.93
CA LEU A 61 -4.26 -6.24 8.29
C LEU A 61 -5.05 -5.78 7.06
N TRP A 62 -5.80 -4.68 7.19
CA TRP A 62 -6.57 -4.07 6.12
C TRP A 62 -5.72 -3.62 4.95
N GLU A 63 -4.62 -2.90 5.21
CA GLU A 63 -3.67 -2.49 4.17
C GLU A 63 -3.13 -3.69 3.39
N ASN A 64 -2.81 -4.80 4.07
CA ASN A 64 -2.33 -6.01 3.42
C ASN A 64 -3.41 -6.67 2.54
N ILE A 65 -4.68 -6.67 2.96
CA ILE A 65 -5.80 -7.13 2.11
C ILE A 65 -5.86 -6.28 0.85
N LEU A 66 -5.97 -4.95 1.02
CA LEU A 66 -6.12 -4.04 -0.12
C LEU A 66 -4.98 -4.18 -1.13
N MET A 67 -3.74 -4.29 -0.64
CA MET A 67 -2.59 -4.46 -1.50
C MET A 67 -2.62 -5.82 -2.24
N SER A 68 -2.86 -6.92 -1.52
CA SER A 68 -2.85 -8.26 -2.13
C SER A 68 -3.96 -8.43 -3.17
N GLU A 69 -5.17 -7.93 -2.88
CA GLU A 69 -6.29 -7.98 -3.83
C GLU A 69 -6.09 -7.01 -5.01
N ARG A 70 -5.56 -5.81 -4.78
CA ARG A 70 -5.25 -4.86 -5.86
C ARG A 70 -4.20 -5.44 -6.82
N LEU A 71 -3.19 -6.14 -6.32
CA LEU A 71 -2.19 -6.82 -7.16
C LEU A 71 -2.84 -7.90 -8.05
N LYS A 72 -3.79 -8.68 -7.52
CA LYS A 72 -4.54 -9.67 -8.30
C LYS A 72 -5.35 -8.98 -9.39
N LYS A 73 -6.08 -7.91 -9.06
CA LYS A 73 -6.85 -7.11 -10.03
C LYS A 73 -5.98 -6.58 -11.17
N ILE A 74 -4.82 -5.98 -10.85
CA ILE A 74 -3.86 -5.49 -11.85
C ILE A 74 -3.39 -6.62 -12.75
N SER A 75 -2.99 -7.76 -12.15
CA SER A 75 -2.49 -8.93 -12.89
C SER A 75 -3.55 -9.51 -13.82
N TYR A 76 -4.76 -9.77 -13.32
CA TYR A 76 -5.85 -10.36 -14.10
C TYR A 76 -6.45 -9.40 -15.12
N GLY A 77 -6.39 -8.10 -14.83
CA GLY A 77 -6.78 -7.04 -15.76
C GLY A 77 -5.72 -6.71 -16.80
N GLN A 78 -4.52 -7.31 -16.72
CA GLN A 78 -3.37 -6.98 -17.56
C GLN A 78 -3.06 -5.47 -17.58
N LEU A 79 -3.25 -4.82 -16.44
CA LEU A 79 -3.00 -3.39 -16.27
C LEU A 79 -1.51 -3.16 -16.09
N TYR A 80 -0.93 -2.27 -16.89
CA TYR A 80 0.48 -1.91 -16.79
C TYR A 80 0.61 -0.62 -15.97
N CYS A 81 0.99 -0.77 -14.71
CA CYS A 81 1.32 0.37 -13.86
C CYS A 81 2.54 0.07 -12.97
N ASN A 82 3.31 1.11 -12.68
CA ASN A 82 4.34 1.02 -11.66
C ASN A 82 3.73 1.29 -10.28
N ARG A 83 4.23 0.62 -9.25
CA ARG A 83 3.59 0.57 -7.93
C ARG A 83 4.55 0.98 -6.84
N TYR A 84 4.12 1.88 -5.97
CA TYR A 84 4.97 2.44 -4.92
C TYR A 84 4.19 2.79 -3.65
N PHE A 85 4.92 3.12 -2.59
CA PHE A 85 4.41 3.98 -1.50
C PHE A 85 5.23 5.27 -1.47
N TRP A 86 4.73 6.33 -0.84
CA TRP A 86 5.50 7.58 -0.70
C TRP A 86 5.57 7.98 0.76
N ARG A 87 6.77 8.37 1.21
CA ARG A 87 6.98 8.90 2.56
C ARG A 87 8.07 9.96 2.57
N THR A 88 7.89 11.01 3.37
CA THR A 88 8.91 12.04 3.62
C THR A 88 9.68 11.81 4.92
N ARG A 89 10.82 12.50 5.08
CA ARG A 89 11.56 12.53 6.35
C ARG A 89 10.73 13.10 7.52
N GLN A 90 9.71 13.90 7.22
CA GLN A 90 8.76 14.46 8.18
C GLN A 90 7.56 13.52 8.44
N GLN A 91 7.65 12.24 8.05
CA GLN A 91 6.62 11.22 8.28
C GLN A 91 5.27 11.51 7.60
N GLN A 92 5.24 12.37 6.58
CA GLN A 92 4.06 12.43 5.70
C GLN A 92 4.07 11.23 4.79
N GLU A 93 2.89 10.64 4.57
CA GLU A 93 2.77 9.36 3.87
C GLU A 93 1.57 9.29 2.94
N ILE A 94 1.75 8.52 1.86
CA ILE A 94 0.72 7.97 0.99
C ILE A 94 0.99 6.47 0.91
N ASP A 95 -0.02 5.68 1.24
CA ASP A 95 0.14 4.24 1.48
C ASP A 95 0.47 3.49 0.19
N TYR A 96 -0.15 3.89 -0.91
CA TYR A 96 0.01 3.26 -2.21
C TYR A 96 -0.14 4.26 -3.37
N ILE A 97 0.67 4.08 -4.40
CA ILE A 97 0.68 4.90 -5.61
C ILE A 97 0.77 3.97 -6.81
N GLU A 98 -0.06 4.22 -7.81
CA GLU A 98 0.08 3.67 -9.16
C GLU A 98 0.53 4.79 -10.10
N ASP A 99 1.59 4.54 -10.87
CA ASP A 99 2.10 5.46 -11.89
C ASP A 99 1.87 4.84 -13.26
N TYR A 100 0.95 5.45 -14.01
CA TYR A 100 0.60 5.09 -15.39
C TYR A 100 0.07 6.33 -16.12
N ASP A 101 0.21 6.35 -17.45
CA ASP A 101 -0.23 7.46 -18.33
C ASP A 101 0.29 8.85 -17.91
N GLY A 102 1.43 8.91 -17.23
CA GLY A 102 2.03 10.15 -16.72
C GLY A 102 1.34 10.72 -15.48
N VAL A 103 0.35 10.03 -14.91
CA VAL A 103 -0.43 10.47 -13.75
C VAL A 103 -0.10 9.60 -12.54
N LEU A 104 0.11 10.25 -11.38
CA LEU A 104 0.24 9.55 -10.11
C LEU A 104 -1.13 9.35 -9.47
N HIS A 105 -1.60 8.12 -9.43
CA HIS A 105 -2.82 7.74 -8.74
C HIS A 105 -2.49 7.37 -7.29
N ALA A 106 -2.76 8.30 -6.37
CA ALA A 106 -2.42 8.17 -4.96
C ALA A 106 -3.60 7.65 -4.13
N PHE A 107 -3.34 6.66 -3.28
CA PHE A 107 -4.32 6.03 -2.43
C PHE A 107 -3.86 6.06 -0.97
N LYS A 108 -4.78 6.47 -0.08
CA LYS A 108 -4.62 6.29 1.37
C LYS A 108 -5.58 5.22 1.87
N TYR A 109 -5.11 4.40 2.79
CA TYR A 109 -5.90 3.30 3.33
C TYR A 109 -6.44 3.64 4.70
N LYS A 110 -7.74 3.39 4.91
CA LYS A 110 -8.40 3.55 6.19
C LYS A 110 -9.34 2.40 6.44
N TYR A 111 -9.28 1.84 7.64
CA TYR A 111 -10.24 0.80 8.02
C TYR A 111 -11.62 1.41 8.35
N SER A 112 -11.67 2.58 9.01
CA SER A 112 -12.95 3.24 9.34
C SER A 112 -13.21 4.45 8.44
N PRO A 113 -14.44 4.61 7.90
CA PRO A 113 -14.81 5.73 7.02
C PRO A 113 -14.87 7.09 7.74
N GLU A 114 -14.94 7.09 9.07
CA GLU A 114 -14.95 8.32 9.88
C GLU A 114 -13.61 9.08 9.80
N LEU A 115 -12.52 8.37 9.46
CA LEU A 115 -11.16 8.90 9.43
C LEU A 115 -10.79 9.43 8.03
N ARG A 116 -11.45 10.49 7.56
CA ARG A 116 -11.07 11.13 6.29
C ARG A 116 -9.65 11.69 6.37
N SER A 117 -8.76 11.14 5.55
CA SER A 117 -7.39 11.65 5.41
C SER A 117 -7.26 12.59 4.24
N LYS A 118 -6.55 13.69 4.46
CA LYS A 118 -6.22 14.64 3.40
C LYS A 118 -4.92 14.21 2.70
N LEU A 119 -4.84 14.54 1.42
CA LEU A 119 -3.60 14.47 0.66
C LEU A 119 -2.59 15.46 1.26
N PRO A 120 -1.34 15.04 1.53
CA PRO A 120 -0.30 15.96 1.99
C PRO A 120 -0.06 17.07 0.97
N LEU A 121 -0.09 18.35 1.41
CA LEU A 121 0.19 19.49 0.53
C LEU A 121 1.57 19.42 -0.11
N THR A 122 2.54 18.82 0.57
CA THR A 122 3.87 18.57 0.05
C THR A 122 3.83 17.67 -1.19
N PHE A 123 2.96 16.66 -1.19
CA PHE A 123 2.81 15.77 -2.34
C PHE A 123 2.12 16.48 -3.50
N SER A 124 0.98 17.15 -3.26
CA SER A 124 0.23 17.82 -4.33
C SER A 124 1.03 18.93 -5.02
N LYS A 125 1.87 19.65 -4.27
CA LYS A 125 2.78 20.66 -4.83
C LYS A 125 3.93 20.04 -5.63
N ALA A 126 4.49 18.91 -5.17
CA ALA A 126 5.59 18.25 -5.85
C ALA A 126 5.14 17.52 -7.13
N TYR A 127 3.90 17.02 -7.14
CA TYR A 127 3.34 16.20 -8.21
C TYR A 127 2.01 16.76 -8.68
N PRO A 128 1.98 17.77 -9.57
CA PRO A 128 0.74 18.43 -9.97
C PRO A 128 -0.20 17.52 -10.78
N GLN A 129 0.35 16.56 -11.53
CA GLN A 129 -0.44 15.54 -12.25
C GLN A 129 -0.69 14.33 -11.35
N HIS A 130 -1.74 14.40 -10.55
CA HIS A 130 -2.12 13.32 -9.64
C HIS A 130 -3.64 13.20 -9.48
N SER A 131 -4.09 12.01 -9.09
CA SER A 131 -5.40 11.80 -8.46
C SER A 131 -5.20 11.36 -7.01
N PHE A 132 -6.20 11.58 -6.16
CA PHE A 132 -6.16 11.12 -4.78
C PHE A 132 -7.49 10.54 -4.32
N SER A 133 -7.43 9.35 -3.71
CA SER A 133 -8.57 8.67 -3.13
C SER A 133 -8.21 8.10 -1.75
N VAL A 134 -9.19 8.06 -0.86
CA VAL A 134 -9.09 7.32 0.40
C VAL A 134 -9.90 6.04 0.19
N ILE A 135 -9.30 4.88 0.45
CA ILE A 135 -9.95 3.59 0.32
C ILE A 135 -10.29 3.07 1.72
N ASP A 136 -11.58 2.85 1.96
CA ASP A 136 -12.11 2.33 3.22
C ASP A 136 -13.19 1.26 3.00
N LEU A 137 -13.83 0.82 4.10
CA LEU A 137 -14.84 -0.23 4.05
C LEU A 137 -16.05 0.10 3.16
N THR A 138 -16.26 1.37 2.79
CA THR A 138 -17.40 1.80 1.97
C THR A 138 -17.13 1.74 0.46
N ASP A 139 -15.86 1.86 0.04
CA ASP A 139 -15.50 1.98 -1.39
C ASP A 139 -14.38 1.04 -1.85
N TYR A 140 -13.87 0.17 -0.96
CA TYR A 140 -12.82 -0.78 -1.29
C TYR A 140 -13.17 -1.74 -2.44
N GLU A 141 -14.45 -2.08 -2.62
CA GLU A 141 -14.87 -3.00 -3.68
C GLU A 141 -14.51 -2.45 -5.06
N GLY A 142 -14.77 -1.17 -5.35
CA GLY A 142 -14.35 -0.55 -6.61
C GLY A 142 -12.82 -0.51 -6.77
N PHE A 143 -12.09 -0.43 -5.66
CA PHE A 143 -10.63 -0.48 -5.67
C PHE A 143 -10.09 -1.88 -6.00
N VAL A 144 -10.64 -2.95 -5.42
CA VAL A 144 -10.08 -4.31 -5.53
C VAL A 144 -10.83 -5.29 -6.42
N MET A 145 -12.13 -5.10 -6.62
CA MET A 145 -12.99 -5.98 -7.42
C MET A 145 -13.19 -5.45 -8.85
N ARG A 146 -13.70 -6.31 -9.74
CA ARG A 146 -14.00 -5.98 -11.13
C ARG A 146 -15.33 -5.28 -11.23
#